data_AF-A0A7W0UCU9-F1
#
_entry.id   AF-A0A7W0UCU9-F1
#
_cell.length_a   1.000
_cell.length_b   1.000
_cell.length_c   1.000
_cell.angle_alpha   90.00
_cell.angle_beta   90.00
_cell.angle_gamma   90.00
#
_symmetry.space_group_name_H-M   'P 1'
#
loop_
_entity.id
_entity.type
_entity.pdbx_description
1 polymer ?
#
loop_
_entity_poly.entity_id
_entity_poly.type
_entity_poly.pdbx_seq_one_letter_code
_entity_poly.pdbx_strand_id
1 'polypeptide(L)' 'MAGERRPTTRSARKRGERERAAGLDDNDEAARWLDEHDPEPPPAAPKAASKSKGIHRWRQRGGGKPPA' A
#
# COMPACT_ATOMS: atom_id res chain seq x y z
N MET A 1 -21.56 -16.31 13.07
CA MET A 1 -20.57 -16.28 11.97
C MET A 1 -21.26 -15.83 10.69
N ALA A 2 -21.24 -14.52 10.37
CA ALA A 2 -21.77 -14.07 9.08
C ALA A 2 -20.82 -14.54 7.98
N GLY A 3 -21.23 -15.52 7.19
CA GLY A 3 -20.44 -16.05 6.08
C GLY A 3 -20.09 -14.95 5.08
N GLU A 4 -18.84 -14.94 4.64
CA GLU A 4 -18.27 -13.95 3.72
C GLU A 4 -18.88 -14.12 2.32
N ARG A 5 -20.13 -13.65 2.16
CA ARG A 5 -20.80 -13.63 0.86
C ARG A 5 -20.16 -12.55 0.01
N ARG A 6 -19.66 -12.93 -1.16
CA ARG A 6 -19.09 -11.99 -2.12
C ARG A 6 -20.07 -10.83 -2.35
N PRO A 7 -19.64 -9.57 -2.16
CA PRO A 7 -20.52 -8.42 -2.32
C PRO A 7 -21.00 -8.35 -3.77
N THR A 8 -22.27 -8.00 -3.95
CA THR A 8 -22.80 -7.68 -5.27
C THR A 8 -22.22 -6.33 -5.72
N THR A 9 -22.17 -6.09 -7.04
CA THR A 9 -21.67 -4.82 -7.58
C THR A 9 -22.35 -3.60 -6.95
N ARG A 10 -23.66 -3.71 -6.67
CA ARG A 10 -24.43 -2.66 -5.98
C ARG A 10 -24.00 -2.47 -4.53
N SER A 11 -23.77 -3.54 -3.78
CA SER A 11 -23.36 -3.42 -2.38
C SER A 11 -21.92 -2.91 -2.24
N ALA A 12 -21.03 -3.30 -3.15
CA ALA A 12 -19.68 -2.77 -3.24
C ALA A 12 -19.70 -1.26 -3.55
N ARG A 13 -20.50 -0.83 -4.54
CA ARG A 13 -20.64 0.59 -4.88
C ARG A 13 -21.17 1.43 -3.72
N LYS A 14 -22.25 0.98 -3.06
CA LYS A 14 -22.84 1.66 -1.90
C LYS A 14 -21.89 1.67 -0.69
N ARG A 15 -21.01 0.67 -0.56
CA ARG A 15 -19.96 0.67 0.45
C ARG A 15 -18.89 1.73 0.13
N GLY A 16 -18.40 1.79 -1.09
CA GLY A 16 -17.44 2.81 -1.51
C GLY A 16 -17.99 4.24 -1.50
N GLU A 17 -19.29 4.42 -1.75
CA GLU A 17 -19.98 5.71 -1.55
C GLU A 17 -19.98 6.12 -0.07
N ARG A 18 -20.25 5.18 0.85
CA ARG A 18 -20.20 5.46 2.29
C ARG A 18 -18.78 5.72 2.78
N GLU A 19 -17.78 5.01 2.28
CA GLU A 19 -16.38 5.24 2.63
C GLU A 19 -15.90 6.61 2.17
N ARG A 20 -16.35 7.09 0.99
CA ARG A 20 -16.08 8.46 0.52
C ARG A 20 -16.90 9.54 1.24
N ALA A 21 -18.17 9.25 1.55
CA ALA A 21 -19.05 10.19 2.23
C ALA A 21 -18.72 10.33 3.72
N ALA A 22 -18.21 9.27 4.34
CA ALA A 22 -17.62 9.30 5.67
C ALA A 22 -16.23 9.96 5.68
N GLY A 23 -15.92 10.77 4.64
CA GLY A 23 -14.61 11.36 4.37
C GLY A 23 -13.87 11.71 5.64
N LEU A 24 -12.59 11.34 5.69
CA LEU A 24 -11.67 11.88 6.68
C LEU A 24 -11.81 13.39 6.61
N ASP A 25 -12.05 14.03 7.75
CA ASP A 25 -12.21 15.47 7.78
C ASP A 25 -10.94 16.10 7.20
N ASP A 26 -11.07 16.90 6.13
CA ASP A 26 -9.92 17.57 5.49
C ASP A 26 -9.22 18.54 6.48
N ASN A 27 -9.92 18.88 7.59
CA ASN A 27 -9.40 19.64 8.71
C ASN A 27 -9.22 18.82 9.98
N ASP A 28 -9.11 17.50 9.89
CA ASP A 28 -8.81 16.65 11.04
C ASP A 28 -7.48 17.08 11.66
N GLU A 29 -7.57 17.84 12.76
CA GLU A 29 -6.41 18.37 13.47
C GLU A 29 -5.52 17.24 14.00
N ALA A 30 -6.11 16.09 14.35
CA ALA A 30 -5.36 14.92 14.80
C ALA A 30 -4.60 14.28 13.63
N ALA A 31 -5.21 14.18 12.45
CA ALA A 31 -4.52 13.69 11.25
C ALA A 31 -3.36 14.61 10.84
N ARG A 32 -3.55 15.94 10.89
CA ARG A 32 -2.48 16.93 10.63
C ARG A 32 -1.36 16.82 11.65
N TRP A 33 -1.71 16.63 12.92
CA TRP A 33 -0.72 16.43 13.97
C TRP A 33 0.09 15.16 13.74
N LEU A 34 -0.54 14.06 13.33
CA LEU A 34 0.18 12.80 13.01
C LEU A 34 1.08 12.96 11.78
N ASP A 35 0.65 13.66 10.73
CA ASP A 35 1.51 13.92 9.56
C ASP A 35 2.77 14.71 9.93
N GLU A 36 2.64 15.68 10.84
CA GLU A 36 3.77 16.49 11.33
C GLU A 36 4.66 15.74 12.34
N HIS A 37 4.08 14.88 13.18
CA HIS A 37 4.77 14.33 14.36
C HIS A 37 5.00 12.81 14.36
N ASP A 38 4.33 12.06 13.49
CA ASP A 38 4.49 10.61 13.33
C ASP A 38 5.10 10.29 11.96
N PRO A 39 6.43 10.42 11.83
CA PRO A 39 7.10 10.20 10.55
C PRO A 39 6.89 8.75 10.09
N GLU A 40 6.72 8.57 8.77
CA GLU A 40 6.54 7.22 8.21
C GLU A 40 7.65 6.28 8.66
N PRO A 41 7.32 5.04 9.08
CA PRO A 41 8.32 4.08 9.48
C PRO A 41 9.23 3.76 8.29
N PRO A 42 10.52 3.49 8.53
CA PRO A 42 11.41 3.11 7.45
C PRO A 42 10.88 1.88 6.72
N PRO A 43 11.10 1.78 5.39
CA PRO A 43 10.63 0.64 4.63
C PRO A 43 11.21 -0.65 5.21
N ALA A 44 10.37 -1.69 5.29
CA ALA A 44 10.80 -2.98 5.80
C ALA A 44 12.02 -3.50 5.04
N ALA A 45 13.04 -3.93 5.79
CA ALA A 45 14.24 -4.51 5.20
C ALA A 45 13.86 -5.78 4.41
N PRO A 46 14.50 -6.01 3.25
CA PRO A 46 14.25 -7.23 2.49
C PRO A 46 14.72 -8.45 3.31
N LYS A 47 13.92 -9.52 3.31
CA LYS A 47 14.21 -10.77 4.04
C LYS A 47 15.59 -11.37 3.73
N ALA A 48 16.17 -11.04 2.57
CA ALA A 48 17.53 -11.35 2.19
C ALA A 48 18.04 -10.32 1.18
N ALA A 49 19.35 -10.15 1.07
CA ALA A 49 19.96 -9.23 0.10
C ALA A 49 19.50 -9.51 -1.34
N SER A 50 19.39 -10.79 -1.72
CA SER A 50 18.90 -11.25 -3.03
C SER A 50 17.45 -10.87 -3.32
N LYS A 51 16.65 -10.59 -2.29
CA LYS A 51 15.26 -10.15 -2.38
C LYS A 51 15.10 -8.64 -2.40
N SER A 52 16.19 -7.88 -2.46
CA SER A 52 16.12 -6.43 -2.63
C SER A 52 15.51 -6.08 -3.99
N LYS A 53 14.62 -5.07 -3.99
CA LYS A 53 13.98 -4.54 -5.20
C LYS A 53 15.02 -4.04 -6.21
N GLY A 54 16.14 -3.49 -5.72
CA GLY A 54 17.26 -3.03 -6.53
C GLY A 54 17.90 -4.16 -7.33
N ILE A 55 18.29 -5.26 -6.67
CA ILE A 55 18.88 -6.43 -7.35
C ILE A 55 17.87 -7.06 -8.32
N HIS A 56 16.59 -7.14 -7.94
CA HIS A 56 15.56 -7.66 -8.82
C HIS A 56 15.45 -6.84 -10.13
N ARG A 57 15.41 -5.51 -10.02
CA ARG A 57 15.37 -4.60 -11.18
C ARG A 57 16.65 -4.69 -12.02
N TRP A 58 17.82 -4.79 -11.39
CA TRP A 58 19.09 -4.93 -12.10
C TRP A 58 19.16 -6.24 -12.90
N ARG A 59 18.69 -7.35 -12.33
CA ARG A 59 18.58 -8.65 -13.04
C ARG A 59 17.65 -8.57 -14.24
N GLN A 60 16.50 -7.92 -14.10
CA GLN A 60 15.56 -7.73 -15.23
C GLN A 60 16.17 -6.94 -16.39
N ARG A 61 17.07 -6.00 -16.10
CA ARG A 61 17.78 -5.20 -17.10
C ARG A 61 19.01 -5.88 -17.70
N GLY A 62 19.22 -7.17 -17.40
CA GLY A 62 20.32 -7.96 -17.97
C GLY A 62 21.64 -7.89 -17.20
N GLY A 63 21.68 -7.23 -16.04
CA GLY A 63 22.93 -6.97 -15.30
C GLY A 63 23.72 -8.22 -14.87
N GLY A 64 23.10 -9.39 -14.86
CA GLY A 64 23.77 -10.65 -14.50
C GLY A 64 24.24 -11.51 -15.67
N LYS A 65 24.05 -11.08 -16.92
CA LYS A 65 24.48 -11.86 -18.09
C LYS A 65 25.91 -11.44 -18.47
N PRO A 66 26.93 -12.32 -18.34
CA PRO A 66 28.24 -11.99 -18.89
C PRO A 66 28.11 -11.77 -20.41
N PRO A 67 28.92 -10.87 -21.01
CA PRO A 67 28.98 -10.78 -22.46
C PRO A 67 29.35 -12.16 -23.04
N ALA A 68 28.71 -12.50 -24.15
CA ALA A 68 28.94 -13.75 -24.88
C ALA A 68 30.35 -13.81 -25.47
#